data_AF-A0A943PI02-F1
#
_entry.id   AF-A0A943PI02-F1
#
_cell.length_a   1.000
_cell.length_b   1.000
_cell.length_c   1.000
_cell.angle_alpha   90.00
_cell.angle_beta   90.00
_cell.angle_gamma   90.00
#
_symmetry.space_group_name_H-M   'P 1'
#
loop_
_entity.id
_entity.type
_entity.pdbx_description
1 polymer ?
#
loop_
_entity_poly.entity_id
_entity_poly.type
_entity_poly.pdbx_seq_one_letter_code
_entity_poly.pdbx_strand_id
1 'polypeptide(L)'
;MAEKIALERLSVLPDRIEAEVRVLDPAYRTTSPELIAQVLVRFPTVRYHACRNETGPTFSAVMENTSLPHLLEHLVIDIQTRAHAEREDEATDPVFTGTTQWSATMSDVAIVRVSFYDDLIALGAFKQALHFINQELA
;
A
#
# COMPACT_ATOMS: atom_id res chain seq x y z
N MET A 1 -1.58 -10.59 -18.94
CA MET A 1 -1.93 -11.21 -17.64
C MET A 1 -3.12 -10.44 -17.09
N ALA A 2 -4.09 -11.13 -16.47
CA ALA A 2 -5.30 -10.47 -15.96
C ALA A 2 -4.98 -9.81 -14.60
N GLU A 3 -5.37 -8.54 -14.43
CA GLU A 3 -5.19 -7.82 -13.17
C GLU A 3 -6.03 -8.47 -12.06
N LYS A 4 -5.48 -8.54 -10.85
CA LYS A 4 -6.13 -9.06 -9.63
C LYS A 4 -6.61 -7.95 -8.71
N ILE A 5 -5.96 -6.79 -8.79
CA ILE A 5 -6.31 -5.57 -8.08
C ILE A 5 -6.21 -4.38 -9.03
N ALA A 6 -7.12 -3.42 -8.93
CA ALA A 6 -7.15 -2.24 -9.78
C ALA A 6 -7.41 -0.96 -8.98
N LEU A 7 -6.85 0.16 -9.48
CA LEU A 7 -7.18 1.50 -9.02
C LEU A 7 -8.32 2.05 -9.89
N GLU A 8 -9.51 2.21 -9.32
CA GLU A 8 -10.68 2.73 -10.04
C GLU A 8 -10.72 4.25 -10.07
N ARG A 9 -10.32 4.86 -8.95
CA ARG A 9 -10.28 6.31 -8.78
C ARG A 9 -9.11 6.67 -7.89
N LEU A 10 -8.46 7.78 -8.24
CA LEU A 10 -7.45 8.45 -7.42
C LEU A 10 -7.84 9.92 -7.32
N SER A 11 -7.97 10.43 -6.10
CA SER A 11 -8.25 11.83 -5.81
C SER A 11 -7.12 12.41 -4.96
N VAL A 12 -6.51 13.49 -5.41
CA VAL A 12 -5.53 14.24 -4.63
C VAL A 12 -6.27 15.27 -3.78
N LEU A 13 -6.19 15.11 -2.47
CA LEU A 13 -6.73 16.04 -1.48
C LEU A 13 -5.58 16.85 -0.85
N PRO A 14 -5.87 17.94 -0.11
CA PRO A 14 -4.82 18.82 0.42
C PRO A 14 -3.74 18.14 1.28
N ASP A 15 -4.08 17.04 1.98
CA ASP A 15 -3.23 16.35 2.95
C ASP A 15 -2.96 14.88 2.62
N ARG A 16 -3.65 14.32 1.62
CA ARG A 16 -3.62 12.89 1.32
C ARG A 16 -4.10 12.58 -0.09
N ILE A 17 -3.67 11.46 -0.62
CA ILE A 17 -4.31 10.82 -1.76
C ILE A 17 -5.37 9.86 -1.23
N GLU A 18 -6.54 9.85 -1.86
CA GLU A 18 -7.59 8.84 -1.65
C GLU A 18 -7.74 7.99 -2.91
N ALA A 19 -7.59 6.68 -2.76
CA ALA A 19 -7.68 5.69 -3.82
C ALA A 19 -8.85 4.73 -3.57
N GLU A 20 -9.71 4.57 -4.57
CA GLU A 20 -10.67 3.47 -4.64
C GLU A 20 -9.98 2.27 -5.29
N VAL A 21 -9.79 1.21 -4.51
CA VAL A 21 -9.03 0.02 -4.88
C VAL A 21 -9.98 -1.17 -4.97
N ARG A 22 -10.19 -1.71 -6.17
CA ARG A 22 -11.02 -2.91 -6.37
C ARG A 22 -10.16 -4.16 -6.38
N VAL A 23 -10.54 -5.16 -5.60
CA VAL A 23 -10.04 -6.53 -5.74
C VAL A 23 -10.92 -7.26 -6.75
N LEU A 24 -10.37 -7.56 -7.93
CA LEU A 24 -11.10 -8.11 -9.08
C LEU A 24 -11.37 -9.61 -8.94
N ASP A 25 -10.52 -10.31 -8.20
CA ASP A 25 -10.60 -11.75 -7.98
C ASP A 25 -10.68 -12.03 -6.46
N PRO A 26 -11.84 -12.49 -5.95
CA PRO A 26 -12.04 -12.74 -4.52
C PRO A 26 -11.03 -13.71 -3.89
N ALA A 27 -10.41 -14.59 -4.70
CA ALA A 27 -9.36 -15.50 -4.22
C ALA A 27 -8.12 -14.73 -3.71
N TYR A 28 -7.93 -13.49 -4.16
CA TYR A 28 -6.81 -12.62 -3.80
C TYR A 28 -7.26 -11.48 -2.87
N ARG A 29 -8.35 -11.65 -2.10
CA ARG A 29 -8.78 -10.62 -1.15
C ARG A 29 -7.76 -10.39 -0.03
N THR A 30 -7.03 -11.43 0.33
CA THR A 30 -5.99 -11.42 1.36
C THR A 30 -4.63 -11.79 0.77
N THR A 31 -3.57 -11.31 1.40
CA THR A 31 -2.19 -11.72 1.16
C THR A 31 -2.01 -13.22 1.40
N SER A 32 -0.99 -13.80 0.78
CA SER A 32 -0.50 -15.15 1.07
C SER A 32 0.97 -15.12 1.49
N PRO A 33 1.48 -16.17 2.16
CA PRO A 33 2.91 -16.28 2.49
C PRO A 33 3.83 -16.16 1.28
N GLU A 34 3.42 -16.69 0.12
CA GLU A 34 4.19 -16.64 -1.13
C GLU A 34 4.33 -15.20 -1.64
N LEU A 35 3.23 -14.44 -1.67
CA LEU A 35 3.26 -13.02 -2.03
C LEU A 35 4.15 -12.25 -1.05
N ILE A 36 4.02 -12.52 0.25
CA ILE A 36 4.81 -11.83 1.27
C ILE A 36 6.31 -12.14 1.17
N ALA A 37 6.69 -13.35 0.78
CA ALA A 37 8.08 -13.66 0.52
C ALA A 37 8.66 -12.75 -0.58
N GLN A 38 7.91 -12.52 -1.68
CA GLN A 38 8.32 -11.61 -2.75
C GLN A 38 8.32 -10.14 -2.30
N VAL A 39 7.33 -9.73 -1.51
CA VAL A 39 7.28 -8.41 -0.88
C VAL A 39 8.55 -8.15 -0.07
N LEU A 40 9.01 -9.11 0.74
CA LEU A 40 10.19 -8.92 1.60
C LEU A 40 11.50 -8.91 0.82
N VAL A 41 11.56 -9.52 -0.37
CA VAL A 41 12.71 -9.40 -1.27
C VAL A 41 12.80 -7.98 -1.82
N ARG A 42 11.67 -7.38 -2.25
CA ARG A 42 11.66 -6.06 -2.89
C ARG A 42 11.58 -4.89 -1.90
N PHE A 43 10.85 -5.06 -0.80
CA PHE A 43 10.53 -4.08 0.23
C PHE A 43 10.90 -4.62 1.63
N PRO A 44 12.18 -4.93 1.91
CA PRO A 44 12.62 -5.58 3.15
C PRO A 44 12.30 -4.79 4.42
N THR A 45 12.10 -3.47 4.31
CA THR A 45 11.81 -2.56 5.43
C THR A 45 10.34 -2.52 5.83
N VAL A 46 9.43 -2.94 4.94
CA VAL A 46 7.97 -2.83 5.16
C VAL A 46 7.49 -3.57 6.40
N ARG A 47 8.18 -4.66 6.79
CA ARG A 47 7.86 -5.44 8.00
C ARG A 47 7.97 -4.64 9.29
N TYR A 48 8.77 -3.57 9.29
CA TYR A 48 9.00 -2.72 10.45
C TYR A 48 8.04 -1.53 10.54
N HIS A 49 7.17 -1.33 9.54
CA HIS A 49 6.18 -0.27 9.58
C HIS A 49 5.28 -0.42 10.79
N ALA A 50 5.07 0.66 11.52
CA ALA A 50 4.04 0.70 12.55
C ALA A 50 2.67 0.48 11.89
N CYS A 51 1.88 -0.42 12.44
CA CYS A 51 0.57 -0.77 11.91
C CYS A 51 -0.39 -0.93 13.09
N ARG A 52 -1.48 -0.17 13.09
CA ARG A 52 -2.54 -0.34 14.08
C ARG A 52 -3.43 -1.50 13.64
N ASN A 53 -3.27 -2.65 14.29
CA ASN A 53 -4.05 -3.86 14.06
C ASN A 53 -4.34 -4.56 15.40
N GLU A 54 -5.02 -5.71 15.35
CA GLU A 54 -5.42 -6.48 16.54
C GLU A 54 -4.36 -7.47 17.05
N THR A 55 -3.29 -7.71 16.27
CA THR A 55 -2.30 -8.77 16.53
C THR A 55 -1.00 -8.24 17.11
N GLY A 56 -0.53 -7.06 16.69
CA GLY A 56 0.73 -6.49 17.15
C GLY A 56 1.00 -5.09 16.59
N PRO A 57 2.08 -4.41 17.04
CA PRO A 57 2.30 -3.00 16.72
C PRO A 57 2.88 -2.75 15.32
N THR A 58 3.32 -3.80 14.62
CA THR A 58 4.00 -3.71 13.32
C THR A 58 3.22 -4.42 12.23
N PHE A 59 3.46 -4.04 10.98
CA PHE A 59 2.86 -4.69 9.82
C PHE A 59 3.21 -6.18 9.74
N SER A 60 4.41 -6.57 10.18
CA SER A 60 4.81 -7.98 10.25
C SER A 60 3.88 -8.87 11.08
N ALA A 61 3.12 -8.31 12.01
CA ALA A 61 2.17 -9.06 12.83
C ALA A 61 0.94 -9.56 12.03
N VAL A 62 0.67 -8.96 10.86
CA VAL A 62 -0.52 -9.25 10.05
C VAL A 62 -0.23 -9.51 8.58
N MET A 63 0.97 -9.18 8.09
CA MET A 63 1.24 -9.11 6.65
C MET A 63 0.98 -10.40 5.87
N GLU A 64 1.09 -11.59 6.49
CA GLU A 64 0.80 -12.87 5.83
C GLU A 64 -0.71 -13.13 5.66
N ASN A 65 -1.57 -12.47 6.44
CA ASN A 65 -3.02 -12.63 6.40
C ASN A 65 -3.73 -11.28 6.60
N THR A 66 -3.50 -10.35 5.67
CA THR A 66 -4.15 -9.05 5.64
C THR A 66 -4.73 -8.76 4.27
N SER A 67 -5.59 -7.75 4.12
CA SER A 67 -6.19 -7.44 2.82
C SER A 67 -5.16 -6.91 1.82
N LEU A 68 -5.28 -7.22 0.52
CA LEU A 68 -4.38 -6.64 -0.49
C LEU A 68 -4.35 -5.10 -0.53
N PRO A 69 -5.48 -4.38 -0.37
CA PRO A 69 -5.44 -2.92 -0.27
C PRO A 69 -4.61 -2.40 0.91
N HIS A 70 -4.54 -3.15 2.02
CA HIS A 70 -3.69 -2.78 3.17
C HIS A 70 -2.21 -3.04 2.89
N LEU A 71 -1.87 -4.10 2.15
CA LEU A 71 -0.51 -4.26 1.62
C LEU A 71 -0.16 -3.09 0.68
N LEU A 72 -1.05 -2.73 -0.25
CA LEU A 72 -0.84 -1.61 -1.17
C LEU A 72 -0.54 -0.31 -0.42
N GLU A 73 -1.31 0.02 0.63
CA GLU A 73 -1.06 1.17 1.50
C GLU A 73 0.39 1.20 2.02
N HIS A 74 0.85 0.10 2.62
CA HIS A 74 2.19 0.03 3.19
C HIS A 74 3.30 0.08 2.13
N LEU A 75 3.07 -0.48 0.93
CA LEU A 75 4.02 -0.36 -0.17
C LEU A 75 4.13 1.07 -0.70
N VAL A 76 3.01 1.78 -0.82
CA VAL A 76 3.00 3.19 -1.22
C VAL A 76 3.78 4.04 -0.19
N ILE A 77 3.62 3.76 1.10
CA ILE A 77 4.40 4.41 2.16
C ILE A 77 5.90 4.08 2.06
N ASP A 78 6.27 2.81 1.86
CA ASP A 78 7.69 2.39 1.74
C ASP A 78 8.38 3.08 0.55
N ILE A 79 7.71 3.14 -0.60
CA ILE A 79 8.24 3.77 -1.82
C ILE A 79 8.45 5.27 -1.59
N GLN A 80 7.48 5.99 -1.01
CA GLN A 80 7.63 7.41 -0.70
C GLN A 80 8.77 7.65 0.29
N THR A 81 8.88 6.80 1.32
CA THR A 81 9.92 6.92 2.35
C THR A 81 11.31 6.77 1.74
N ARG A 82 11.49 5.80 0.83
CA ARG A 82 12.75 5.59 0.11
C ARG A 82 13.07 6.73 -0.86
N ALA A 83 12.09 7.16 -1.65
CA ALA A 83 12.25 8.27 -2.60
C ALA A 83 12.61 9.58 -1.90
N HIS A 84 12.09 9.81 -0.69
CA HIS A 84 12.47 10.95 0.13
C HIS A 84 13.88 10.80 0.71
N ALA A 85 14.25 9.63 1.23
CA ALA A 85 15.59 9.40 1.79
C ALA A 85 16.72 9.61 0.76
N GLU A 86 16.43 9.45 -0.54
CA GLU A 86 17.35 9.74 -1.64
C GLU A 86 17.51 11.25 -1.92
N ARG A 87 16.60 12.10 -1.43
CA ARG A 87 16.68 13.56 -1.53
C ARG A 87 17.40 14.07 -0.26
N GLU A 88 18.74 14.07 -0.29
CA GLU A 88 19.64 14.40 0.85
C GLU A 88 19.44 15.79 1.52
N ASP A 89 18.44 16.59 1.13
CA ASP A 89 18.33 18.03 1.43
C ASP A 89 17.17 18.40 2.40
N GLU A 90 16.42 17.42 2.91
CA GLU A 90 15.31 17.69 3.83
C GLU A 90 15.71 17.48 5.30
N ALA A 91 15.69 18.56 6.08
CA ALA A 91 16.09 18.63 7.49
C ALA A 91 15.17 17.86 8.46
N THR A 92 14.21 17.09 7.97
CA THR A 92 13.22 16.37 8.79
C THR A 92 12.88 15.04 8.15
N ASP A 93 12.95 13.96 8.94
CA ASP A 93 12.46 12.65 8.49
C ASP A 93 10.92 12.72 8.34
N PRO A 94 10.39 12.52 7.13
CA PRO A 94 8.97 12.64 6.88
C PRO A 94 8.23 11.47 7.53
N VAL A 95 7.18 11.80 8.28
CA VAL A 95 6.24 10.79 8.75
C VAL A 95 5.11 10.66 7.73
N PHE A 96 5.10 9.53 7.02
CA PHE A 96 3.97 9.14 6.16
C PHE A 96 2.98 8.29 6.96
N THR A 97 1.69 8.53 6.73
CA THR A 97 0.60 7.78 7.38
C THR A 97 -0.38 7.31 6.33
N GLY A 98 -1.10 6.23 6.65
CA GLY A 98 -2.13 5.71 5.78
C GLY A 98 -3.29 5.10 6.57
N THR A 99 -4.37 4.84 5.84
CA THR A 99 -5.50 4.04 6.32
C THR A 99 -6.11 3.25 5.18
N THR A 100 -6.53 2.02 5.48
CA THR A 100 -7.30 1.18 4.56
C THR A 100 -8.63 0.79 5.20
N GLN A 101 -9.72 0.97 4.46
CA GLN A 101 -11.06 0.59 4.91
C GLN A 101 -11.86 0.00 3.74
N TRP A 102 -12.53 -1.13 3.94
CA TRP A 102 -13.48 -1.63 2.95
C TRP A 102 -14.67 -0.66 2.81
N SER A 103 -15.15 -0.51 1.58
CA SER A 103 -16.36 0.29 1.30
C SER A 103 -17.57 -0.34 1.99
N ALA A 104 -18.42 0.51 2.57
CA ALA A 104 -19.66 0.09 3.21
C ALA A 104 -20.71 -0.42 2.20
N THR A 105 -20.59 -0.06 0.92
CA THR A 105 -21.58 -0.37 -0.11
C THR A 105 -21.07 -1.32 -1.20
N MET A 106 -19.75 -1.47 -1.34
CA MET A 106 -19.11 -2.32 -2.34
C MET A 106 -18.11 -3.26 -1.66
N SER A 107 -18.47 -4.54 -1.53
CA SER A 107 -17.70 -5.51 -0.73
C SER A 107 -16.29 -5.82 -1.26
N ASP A 108 -16.05 -5.51 -2.53
CA ASP A 108 -14.81 -5.74 -3.28
C ASP A 108 -14.00 -4.46 -3.52
N VAL A 109 -14.45 -3.31 -3.00
CA VAL A 109 -13.73 -2.04 -3.07
C VAL A 109 -13.26 -1.61 -1.69
N ALA A 110 -12.00 -1.24 -1.57
CA ALA A 110 -11.44 -0.57 -0.39
C ALA A 110 -11.05 0.87 -0.72
N ILE A 111 -11.17 1.74 0.28
CA ILE A 111 -10.68 3.11 0.26
C ILE A 111 -9.32 3.12 0.96
N VAL A 112 -8.27 3.40 0.20
CA VAL A 112 -6.90 3.54 0.68
C VAL A 112 -6.54 5.01 0.69
N ARG A 113 -6.12 5.52 1.85
CA ARG A 113 -5.66 6.91 2.01
C ARG A 113 -4.22 6.92 2.43
N VAL A 114 -3.41 7.76 1.81
CA VAL A 114 -1.99 7.90 2.15
C VAL A 114 -1.61 9.38 2.15
N SER A 115 -0.98 9.86 3.22
CA SER A 115 -0.41 11.21 3.27
C SER A 115 0.81 11.31 2.35
N PHE A 116 1.11 12.51 1.88
CA PHE A 116 2.24 12.74 0.99
C PHE A 116 2.89 14.11 1.26
N TYR A 117 4.15 14.25 0.84
CA TYR A 117 4.84 15.55 0.74
C TYR A 117 4.91 16.02 -0.71
N ASP A 118 5.10 15.07 -1.64
CA ASP A 118 5.17 15.28 -3.08
C ASP A 118 4.11 14.37 -3.73
N ASP A 119 3.09 14.96 -4.32
CA ASP A 119 1.94 14.25 -4.91
C ASP A 119 2.35 13.43 -6.13
N LEU A 120 3.32 13.90 -6.93
CA LEU A 120 3.85 13.17 -8.08
C LEU A 120 4.59 11.90 -7.64
N ILE A 121 5.38 11.97 -6.55
CA ILE A 121 5.97 10.76 -5.96
C ILE A 121 4.88 9.82 -5.48
N ALA A 122 3.87 10.32 -4.76
CA ALA A 122 2.81 9.49 -4.21
C ALA A 122 1.99 8.79 -5.31
N LEU A 123 1.62 9.51 -6.38
CA LEU A 123 0.95 8.94 -7.56
C LEU A 123 1.82 7.89 -8.26
N GLY A 124 3.13 8.15 -8.38
CA GLY A 124 4.10 7.17 -8.90
C GLY A 124 4.20 5.92 -8.01
N ALA A 125 4.17 6.09 -6.70
CA ALA A 125 4.20 5.02 -5.72
C ALA A 125 2.95 4.13 -5.80
N PHE A 126 1.75 4.70 -5.94
CA PHE A 126 0.53 3.93 -6.20
C PHE A 126 0.65 3.08 -7.46
N LYS A 127 1.14 3.65 -8.56
CA LYS A 127 1.34 2.93 -9.81
C LYS A 127 2.35 1.80 -9.67
N GLN A 128 3.49 2.05 -9.02
CA GLN A 128 4.55 1.06 -8.84
C GLN A 128 4.11 -0.07 -7.92
N ALA A 129 3.46 0.24 -6.80
CA ALA A 129 2.96 -0.76 -5.85
C ALA A 129 1.86 -1.63 -6.48
N LEU A 130 0.91 -1.03 -7.20
CA LEU A 130 -0.14 -1.78 -7.90
C LEU A 130 0.45 -2.71 -8.96
N HIS A 131 1.41 -2.21 -9.75
CA HIS A 131 2.07 -3.01 -10.77
C HIS A 131 2.80 -4.21 -10.16
N PHE A 132 3.57 -3.98 -9.10
CA PHE A 132 4.27 -5.04 -8.37
C PHE A 132 3.30 -6.12 -7.87
N ILE A 133 2.23 -5.74 -7.16
CA ILE A 133 1.26 -6.72 -6.63
C ILE A 133 0.65 -7.55 -7.77
N ASN A 134 0.23 -6.91 -8.86
CA ASN A 134 -0.36 -7.64 -9.99
C ASN A 134 0.65 -8.56 -10.71
N GLN A 135 1.95 -8.22 -10.71
CA GLN A 135 2.98 -9.08 -11.29
C GLN A 135 3.24 -10.32 -10.44
N GLU A 136 3.30 -10.18 -9.11
CA GLU A 136 3.57 -11.31 -8.20
C GLU A 136 2.37 -12.25 -8.02
N LEU A 137 1.17 -11.82 -8.41
CA LEU A 137 -0.05 -12.62 -8.38
C LEU A 137 -0.40 -13.29 -9.73
N ALA A 138 0.43 -13.09 -10.76
CA ALA A 138 0.16 -13.54 -12.11
C ALA A 138 0.56 -14.99 -12.41
#